data_AF-A0A1G0XC63-F1
#
_entry.id   AF-A0A1G0XC63-F1
#
_cell.length_a   1.000
_cell.length_b   1.000
_cell.length_c   1.000
_cell.angle_alpha   90.00
_cell.angle_beta   90.00
_cell.angle_gamma   90.00
#
_symmetry.space_group_name_H-M   'P 1'
#
loop_
_entity.id
_entity.type
_entity.pdbx_description
1 polymer ?
#
loop_
_entity_poly.entity_id
_entity_poly.type
_entity_poly.pdbx_seq_one_letter_code
_entity_poly.pdbx_strand_id
1 'polypeptide(L)'
;MIFTPDSIKKQEFNKSLRGFDKEEVHAFLEKLSVEFETLFTENEAIKKELEETKQQLEMFLEIENKIQQTLIDTEIKSNQKIEEAHNKAGEILRLAQEKSTELLQKSREEADRLKSAVINLREEKEILITKLKTVINYQSHLLEMKVEDAGEEIKEKKRVESSSGVEVDVNDIVQKLL
;
A
#
# COMPACT_ATOMS: atom_id res chain seq x y z
N MET A 1 26.78 -73.95 9.29
CA MET A 1 26.90 -74.54 10.65
C MET A 1 27.52 -75.92 10.52
N ILE A 2 28.34 -76.32 11.49
CA ILE A 2 29.11 -77.59 11.45
C ILE A 2 28.26 -78.75 11.99
N PHE A 3 27.20 -78.47 12.77
CA PHE A 3 26.27 -79.47 13.31
C PHE A 3 24.83 -78.98 13.23
N THR A 4 23.91 -79.88 12.89
CA THR A 4 22.45 -79.74 12.92
C THR A 4 21.86 -80.76 13.89
N PRO A 5 20.63 -80.57 14.41
CA PRO A 5 19.97 -81.58 15.25
C PRO A 5 19.99 -82.98 14.62
N ASP A 6 19.73 -83.06 13.31
CA ASP A 6 19.82 -84.29 12.53
C ASP A 6 21.23 -84.89 12.45
N SER A 7 22.26 -84.05 12.27
CA SER A 7 23.64 -84.55 12.20
C SER A 7 24.12 -85.07 13.55
N ILE A 8 23.68 -84.46 14.65
CA ILE A 8 23.98 -84.91 16.03
C ILE A 8 23.34 -86.28 16.28
N LYS A 9 22.08 -86.47 15.85
CA LYS A 9 21.35 -87.73 16.01
C LYS A 9 21.96 -88.88 15.18
N LYS A 10 22.46 -88.58 13.98
CA LYS A 10 23.05 -89.56 13.04
C LYS A 10 24.57 -89.71 13.19
N GLN A 11 25.18 -89.10 14.20
CA GLN A 11 26.62 -89.16 14.41
C GLN A 11 27.06 -90.60 14.74
N GLU A 12 28.01 -91.11 13.96
CA GLU A 12 28.64 -92.41 14.21
C GLU A 12 30.01 -92.24 14.88
N PHE A 13 30.37 -93.19 15.75
CA PHE A 13 31.65 -93.24 16.46
C PHE A 13 32.39 -94.56 16.17
N ASN A 14 33.72 -94.49 16.11
CA ASN A 14 34.58 -95.66 15.95
C ASN A 14 34.54 -96.55 17.21
N LYS A 15 34.55 -97.88 17.02
CA LYS A 15 34.54 -98.85 18.13
C LYS A 15 35.95 -99.01 18.72
N SER A 16 36.04 -99.05 20.05
CA SER A 16 37.27 -99.24 20.83
C SER A 16 37.07 -100.34 21.87
N LEU A 17 38.13 -101.10 22.20
CA LEU A 17 38.09 -102.24 23.13
C LEU A 17 37.71 -101.85 24.58
N ARG A 18 37.80 -100.55 24.93
CA ARG A 18 37.36 -99.95 26.20
C ARG A 18 36.67 -98.61 25.92
N GLY A 19 35.45 -98.67 25.39
CA GLY A 19 34.63 -97.49 25.05
C GLY A 19 33.41 -97.33 25.94
N PHE A 20 32.69 -96.22 25.74
CA PHE A 20 31.38 -95.99 26.36
C PHE A 20 30.31 -96.92 25.77
N ASP A 21 29.23 -97.15 26.53
CA ASP A 21 28.09 -97.92 26.06
C ASP A 21 27.40 -97.22 24.88
N LYS A 22 27.17 -97.97 23.81
CA LYS A 22 26.55 -97.45 22.58
C LYS A 22 25.10 -97.00 22.82
N GLU A 23 24.33 -97.73 23.64
CA GLU A 23 22.93 -97.38 23.91
C GLU A 23 22.82 -96.09 24.73
N GLU A 24 23.68 -95.94 25.74
CA GLU A 24 23.75 -94.73 26.58
C GLU A 24 24.17 -93.50 25.76
N VAL A 25 25.18 -93.65 24.90
CA VAL A 25 25.63 -92.57 24.00
C VAL A 25 24.54 -92.17 23.01
N HIS A 26 23.81 -93.13 22.41
CA HIS A 26 22.70 -92.79 21.51
C HIS A 26 21.55 -92.09 22.25
N ALA A 27 21.18 -92.55 23.46
CA ALA A 27 20.16 -91.88 24.26
C ALA A 27 20.56 -90.44 24.65
N PHE A 28 21.85 -90.21 24.91
CA PHE A 28 22.38 -88.87 25.15
C PHE A 28 22.32 -87.99 23.89
N LEU A 29 22.74 -88.50 22.73
CA LEU A 29 22.67 -87.79 21.45
C LEU A 29 21.23 -87.43 21.06
N GLU A 30 20.25 -88.30 21.34
CA GLU A 30 18.83 -88.04 21.12
C GLU A 30 18.35 -86.82 21.94
N LYS A 31 18.66 -86.81 23.25
CA LYS A 31 18.33 -85.68 24.14
C LYS A 31 19.05 -84.40 23.72
N LEU A 32 20.33 -84.50 23.38
CA LEU A 32 21.12 -83.36 22.92
C LEU A 32 20.58 -82.78 21.61
N SER A 33 20.13 -83.63 20.68
CA SER A 33 19.52 -83.23 19.42
C SER A 33 18.25 -82.40 19.65
N VAL A 34 17.36 -82.84 20.54
CA VAL A 34 16.11 -82.13 20.89
C VAL A 34 16.40 -80.78 21.56
N GLU A 35 17.33 -80.73 22.51
CA GLU A 35 17.69 -79.49 23.18
C GLU A 35 18.34 -78.50 22.19
N PHE A 36 19.19 -79.01 21.29
CA PHE A 36 19.83 -78.21 20.25
C PHE A 36 18.81 -77.67 19.23
N GLU A 37 17.79 -78.45 18.87
CA GLU A 37 16.70 -77.99 18.01
C GLU A 37 15.89 -76.87 18.67
N THR A 38 15.57 -77.02 19.96
CA THR A 38 14.88 -75.99 20.75
C THR A 38 15.69 -74.69 20.76
N LEU A 39 16.96 -74.75 21.15
CA LEU A 39 17.86 -73.60 21.16
C LEU A 39 18.02 -72.97 19.77
N PHE A 40 18.07 -73.79 18.71
CA PHE A 40 18.16 -73.29 17.34
C PHE A 40 16.89 -72.50 16.95
N THR A 41 15.70 -73.05 17.23
CA THR A 41 14.43 -72.38 16.93
C THR A 41 14.26 -71.09 17.73
N GLU A 42 14.61 -71.08 19.02
CA GLU A 42 14.61 -69.87 19.84
C GLU A 42 15.59 -68.82 19.31
N ASN A 43 16.80 -69.24 18.89
CA ASN A 43 17.79 -68.33 18.35
C ASN A 43 17.31 -67.66 17.05
N GLU A 44 16.67 -68.41 16.16
CA GLU A 44 16.11 -67.87 14.92
C GLU A 44 14.91 -66.95 15.19
N ALA A 45 14.05 -67.29 16.16
CA ALA A 45 12.96 -66.42 16.59
C ALA A 45 13.47 -65.07 17.15
N ILE A 46 14.46 -65.12 18.04
CA ILE A 46 15.08 -63.92 18.63
C ILE A 46 15.77 -63.07 17.56
N LYS A 47 16.48 -63.68 16.61
CA LYS A 47 17.09 -62.94 15.49
C LYS A 47 16.05 -62.22 14.64
N LYS A 48 14.92 -62.88 14.37
CA LYS A 48 13.83 -62.30 13.60
C LYS A 48 13.22 -61.10 14.35
N GLU A 49 12.92 -61.24 15.63
CA GLU A 49 12.41 -60.15 16.46
C GLU A 49 13.40 -58.98 16.56
N LEU A 50 14.69 -59.28 16.68
CA LEU A 50 15.75 -58.27 16.68
C LEU A 50 15.80 -57.49 15.36
N GLU A 51 15.66 -58.18 14.24
CA GLU A 51 15.64 -57.55 12.91
C GLU A 51 14.40 -56.67 12.74
N GLU A 52 13.21 -57.15 13.12
CA GLU A 52 11.97 -56.38 13.09
C GLU A 52 12.07 -55.12 13.98
N THR A 53 12.62 -55.26 15.19
CA THR A 53 12.82 -54.14 16.11
C THR A 53 13.83 -53.12 15.57
N LYS A 54 14.90 -53.57 14.93
CA LYS A 54 15.88 -52.68 14.29
C LYS A 54 15.27 -51.88 13.16
N GLN A 55 14.44 -52.51 12.32
CA GLN A 55 13.75 -51.83 11.23
C GLN A 55 12.76 -50.78 11.76
N GLN A 56 12.03 -51.10 12.83
CA GLN A 56 11.16 -50.12 13.49
C GLN A 56 11.96 -48.95 14.07
N LEU A 57 13.09 -49.23 14.72
CA LEU A 57 13.96 -48.19 15.27
C LEU A 57 14.49 -47.26 14.16
N GLU A 58 14.94 -47.82 13.04
CA GLU A 58 15.43 -47.04 11.90
C GLU A 58 14.33 -46.15 11.32
N MET A 59 13.11 -46.68 11.17
CA MET A 59 11.94 -45.89 10.77
C MET A 59 11.65 -44.76 11.75
N PHE A 60 11.69 -45.00 13.06
CA PHE A 60 11.45 -43.96 14.07
C PHE A 60 12.53 -42.88 14.02
N LEU A 61 13.80 -43.26 13.85
CA LEU A 61 14.90 -42.29 13.69
C LEU A 61 14.72 -41.45 12.42
N GLU A 62 14.27 -42.03 11.32
CA GLU A 62 13.99 -41.27 10.09
C GLU A 62 12.83 -40.26 10.30
N ILE A 63 11.77 -40.68 10.99
CA ILE A 63 10.64 -39.81 11.32
C ILE A 63 11.09 -38.69 12.25
N GLU A 64 11.87 -38.99 13.29
CA GLU A 64 12.40 -37.99 14.22
C GLU A 64 13.23 -36.94 13.46
N ASN A 65 14.16 -37.37 12.60
CA ASN A 65 14.96 -36.47 11.79
C ASN A 65 14.10 -35.58 10.89
N LYS A 66 13.06 -36.13 10.25
CA LYS A 66 12.12 -35.36 9.43
C LYS A 66 11.34 -34.34 10.25
N ILE A 67 10.90 -34.69 11.46
CA ILE A 67 10.19 -33.77 12.36
C ILE A 67 11.12 -32.64 12.80
N GLN A 68 12.36 -32.96 13.18
CA GLN A 68 13.35 -31.96 13.58
C GLN A 68 13.66 -30.98 12.43
N GLN A 69 13.90 -31.49 11.22
CA GLN A 69 14.11 -30.65 10.03
C GLN A 69 12.89 -29.77 9.76
N THR A 70 11.69 -30.35 9.79
CA THR A 70 10.45 -29.60 9.57
C THR A 70 10.25 -28.51 10.62
N LEU A 71 10.59 -28.77 11.88
CA LEU A 71 10.48 -27.79 12.97
C LEU A 71 11.41 -26.60 12.73
N ILE A 72 12.68 -26.88 12.40
CA ILE A 72 13.68 -25.84 12.08
C ILE A 72 13.24 -25.02 10.87
N ASP A 73 12.81 -25.68 9.79
CA ASP A 73 12.32 -25.01 8.58
C ASP A 73 11.09 -24.14 8.88
N THR A 74 10.19 -24.62 9.73
CA THR A 74 8.99 -23.88 10.15
C THR A 74 9.37 -22.65 10.96
N GLU A 75 10.33 -22.77 11.87
CA GLU A 75 10.84 -21.65 12.67
C GLU A 75 11.51 -20.59 11.77
N ILE A 76 12.37 -21.01 10.85
CA ILE A 76 13.02 -20.11 9.88
C ILE A 76 11.97 -19.39 9.03
N LYS A 77 10.99 -20.11 8.48
CA LYS A 77 9.91 -19.51 7.68
C LYS A 77 9.04 -18.55 8.49
N SER A 78 8.76 -18.88 9.75
CA SER A 78 8.02 -17.99 10.65
C SER A 78 8.77 -16.67 10.88
N ASN A 79 10.07 -16.77 11.17
CA ASN A 79 10.93 -15.59 11.38
C ASN A 79 11.04 -14.74 10.11
N GLN A 80 11.24 -15.36 8.95
CA GLN A 80 11.24 -14.66 7.65
C GLN A 80 9.93 -13.93 7.40
N LYS A 81 8.79 -14.57 7.69
CA LYS A 81 7.47 -13.95 7.51
C LYS A 81 7.25 -12.75 8.44
N ILE A 82 7.75 -12.82 9.67
CA ILE A 82 7.72 -11.71 10.63
C ILE A 82 8.58 -10.55 10.11
N GLU A 83 9.81 -10.84 9.66
CA GLU A 83 10.71 -9.83 9.09
C GLU A 83 10.11 -9.16 7.84
N GLU A 84 9.55 -9.93 6.92
CA GLU A 84 8.84 -9.41 5.75
C GLU A 84 7.65 -8.52 6.14
N ALA A 85 6.88 -8.90 7.15
CA ALA A 85 5.76 -8.11 7.63
C ALA A 85 6.23 -6.76 8.23
N HIS A 86 7.34 -6.77 8.98
CA HIS A 86 7.96 -5.54 9.50
C HIS A 86 8.46 -4.64 8.37
N ASN A 87 9.15 -5.20 7.37
CA ASN A 87 9.64 -4.45 6.23
C ASN A 87 8.50 -3.82 5.43
N LYS A 88 7.44 -4.58 5.14
CA LYS A 88 6.22 -4.07 4.46
C LYS A 88 5.52 -3.00 5.29
N ALA A 89 5.42 -3.16 6.60
CA ALA A 89 4.84 -2.14 7.47
C ALA A 89 5.65 -0.84 7.43
N GLY A 90 6.99 -0.93 7.48
CA GLY A 90 7.87 0.22 7.33
C GLY A 90 7.72 0.91 5.98
N GLU A 91 7.62 0.13 4.89
CA GLU A 91 7.39 0.67 3.54
C GLU A 91 6.04 1.39 3.42
N ILE A 92 4.97 0.79 3.96
CA ILE A 92 3.63 1.42 3.98
C ILE A 92 3.68 2.75 4.74
N LEU A 93 4.34 2.80 5.90
CA LEU A 93 4.49 4.04 6.66
C LEU A 93 5.27 5.11 5.87
N ARG A 94 6.38 4.72 5.23
CA ARG A 94 7.17 5.63 4.39
C ARG A 94 6.33 6.19 3.24
N LEU A 95 5.63 5.33 2.50
CA LEU A 95 4.78 5.74 1.37
C LEU A 95 3.61 6.61 1.82
N ALA A 96 2.99 6.31 2.97
CA ALA A 96 1.93 7.14 3.54
C ALA A 96 2.45 8.53 3.92
N GLN A 97 3.66 8.60 4.49
CA GLN A 97 4.30 9.87 4.83
C GLN A 97 4.64 10.68 3.59
N GLU A 98 5.24 10.07 2.56
CA GLU A 98 5.54 10.73 1.29
C GLU A 98 4.28 11.29 0.63
N LYS A 99 3.23 10.48 0.53
CA LYS A 99 1.94 10.92 -0.04
C LYS A 99 1.29 12.04 0.78
N SER A 100 1.39 11.98 2.11
CA SER A 100 0.90 13.06 2.98
C SER A 100 1.66 14.35 2.75
N THR A 101 2.99 14.30 2.64
CA THR A 101 3.82 15.49 2.36
C THR A 101 3.52 16.08 0.98
N GLU A 102 3.35 15.24 -0.04
CA GLU A 102 2.98 15.67 -1.39
C GLU A 102 1.60 16.35 -1.39
N LEU A 103 0.61 15.78 -0.70
CA LEU A 103 -0.73 16.34 -0.59
C LEU A 103 -0.73 17.69 0.15
N LEU A 104 0.03 17.80 1.23
CA LEU A 104 0.20 19.06 1.97
C LEU A 104 0.86 20.12 1.10
N GLN A 105 1.88 19.76 0.32
CA GLN A 105 2.54 20.68 -0.59
C GLN A 105 1.56 21.18 -1.67
N LYS A 106 0.84 20.28 -2.34
CA LYS A 106 -0.19 20.64 -3.33
C LYS A 106 -1.26 21.56 -2.73
N SER A 107 -1.72 21.26 -1.52
CA SER A 107 -2.73 22.07 -0.83
C SER A 107 -2.21 23.48 -0.50
N ARG A 108 -0.94 23.61 -0.12
CA ARG A 108 -0.29 24.92 0.11
C ARG A 108 -0.15 25.72 -1.19
N GLU A 109 0.30 25.08 -2.26
CA GLU A 109 0.42 25.71 -3.58
C GLU A 109 -0.95 26.21 -4.09
N GLU A 110 -2.01 25.43 -3.92
CA GLU A 110 -3.37 25.86 -4.25
C GLU A 110 -3.86 27.01 -3.38
N ALA A 111 -3.61 26.97 -2.07
CA ALA A 111 -3.98 28.04 -1.15
C ALA A 111 -3.27 29.36 -1.50
N ASP A 112 -1.98 29.29 -1.83
CA ASP A 112 -1.19 30.45 -2.24
C ASP A 112 -1.69 31.01 -3.58
N ARG A 113 -1.98 30.15 -4.56
CA ARG A 113 -2.60 30.57 -5.83
C ARG A 113 -3.92 31.27 -5.61
N LEU A 114 -4.80 30.72 -4.77
CA LEU A 114 -6.09 31.32 -4.47
C LEU A 114 -5.93 32.67 -3.76
N LYS A 115 -5.00 32.77 -2.81
CA LYS A 115 -4.70 34.02 -2.12
C LYS A 115 -4.21 35.11 -3.09
N SER A 116 -3.31 34.77 -4.01
CA SER A 116 -2.86 35.68 -5.07
C SER A 116 -4.01 36.08 -6.00
N ALA A 117 -4.87 35.14 -6.39
CA ALA A 117 -6.05 35.46 -7.21
C ALA A 117 -7.00 36.44 -6.50
N VAL A 118 -7.24 36.27 -5.19
CA VAL A 118 -8.05 37.21 -4.40
C VAL A 118 -7.43 38.59 -4.35
N ILE A 119 -6.10 38.70 -4.19
CA ILE A 119 -5.40 39.99 -4.20
C ILE A 119 -5.57 40.68 -5.56
N ASN A 120 -5.30 39.96 -6.65
CA ASN A 120 -5.43 40.50 -8.01
C ASN A 120 -6.86 40.96 -8.32
N LEU A 121 -7.88 40.20 -7.92
CA LEU A 121 -9.28 40.59 -8.09
C LEU A 121 -9.65 41.84 -7.29
N ARG A 122 -9.08 42.02 -6.10
CA ARG A 122 -9.27 43.25 -5.31
C ARG A 122 -8.64 44.45 -5.99
N GLU A 123 -7.42 44.30 -6.52
CA GLU A 123 -6.75 45.36 -7.27
C GLU A 123 -7.53 45.74 -8.54
N GLU A 124 -8.00 44.74 -9.30
CA GLU A 124 -8.82 44.95 -10.49
C GLU A 124 -10.12 45.67 -10.17
N LYS A 125 -10.78 45.31 -9.06
CA LYS A 125 -11.96 46.00 -8.54
C LYS A 125 -11.65 47.48 -8.25
N GLU A 126 -10.56 47.79 -7.55
CA GLU A 126 -10.21 49.18 -7.22
C GLU A 126 -9.88 50.01 -8.47
N ILE A 127 -9.20 49.40 -9.45
CA ILE A 127 -8.95 50.02 -10.76
C ILE A 127 -10.28 50.32 -11.47
N LEU A 128 -11.22 49.37 -11.48
CA LEU A 128 -12.53 49.55 -12.12
C LEU A 128 -13.34 50.66 -11.45
N ILE A 129 -13.36 50.71 -10.11
CA ILE A 129 -14.02 51.77 -9.35
C ILE A 129 -13.42 53.15 -9.69
N THR A 130 -12.09 53.23 -9.76
CA THR A 130 -11.38 54.48 -10.09
C THR A 130 -11.69 54.94 -11.52
N LYS A 131 -11.69 54.02 -12.49
CA LYS A 131 -12.10 54.29 -13.87
C LYS A 131 -13.54 54.81 -13.92
N LEU A 132 -14.47 54.16 -13.23
CA LEU A 132 -15.87 54.56 -13.20
C LEU A 132 -16.05 55.95 -12.58
N LYS A 133 -15.39 56.24 -11.45
CA LYS A 133 -15.39 57.58 -10.83
C LYS A 133 -14.88 58.65 -11.78
N THR A 134 -13.81 58.35 -12.52
CA THR A 134 -13.22 59.27 -13.51
C THR A 134 -14.22 59.57 -14.63
N VAL A 135 -14.89 58.54 -15.17
CA VAL A 135 -15.92 58.70 -16.20
C VAL A 135 -17.09 59.53 -15.68
N ILE A 136 -17.59 59.24 -14.48
CA ILE A 136 -18.70 60.00 -13.87
C ILE A 136 -18.31 61.47 -13.69
N ASN A 137 -17.15 61.75 -13.10
CA ASN A 137 -16.68 63.12 -12.89
C ASN A 137 -16.52 63.89 -14.21
N TYR A 138 -15.99 63.24 -15.25
CA TYR A 138 -15.88 63.84 -16.57
C TYR A 138 -17.25 64.19 -17.18
N GLN A 139 -18.22 63.28 -17.09
CA GLN A 139 -19.57 63.52 -17.60
C GLN A 139 -20.31 64.60 -16.80
N SER A 140 -20.15 64.63 -15.46
CA SER A 140 -20.68 65.71 -14.62
C SER A 140 -20.10 67.06 -15.02
N HIS A 141 -18.79 67.15 -15.22
CA HIS A 141 -18.14 68.39 -15.65
C HIS A 141 -18.63 68.86 -17.03
N LEU A 142 -18.83 67.94 -17.98
CA LEU A 142 -19.43 68.28 -19.28
C LEU A 142 -20.87 68.81 -19.16
N LEU A 143 -21.66 68.25 -18.24
CA LEU A 143 -23.02 68.73 -17.99
C LEU A 143 -23.02 70.12 -17.35
N GLU A 144 -22.13 70.37 -16.38
CA GLU A 144 -21.95 71.70 -15.76
C GLU A 144 -21.58 72.75 -16.83
N MET A 145 -20.60 72.46 -17.67
CA MET A 145 -20.19 73.35 -18.77
C MET A 145 -21.33 73.63 -19.75
N LYS A 146 -22.10 72.61 -20.15
CA LYS A 146 -23.28 72.80 -21.02
C LYS A 146 -24.41 73.59 -20.36
N VAL A 147 -24.58 73.50 -19.04
CA VAL A 147 -25.57 74.30 -18.29
C VAL A 147 -25.13 75.76 -18.18
N GLU A 148 -23.82 76.02 -18.00
CA GLU A 148 -23.25 77.36 -18.04
C GLU A 148 -23.40 78.00 -19.43
N ASP A 149 -23.06 77.29 -20.50
CA ASP A 149 -23.23 77.75 -21.89
C ASP A 149 -24.70 78.07 -22.21
N ALA A 150 -25.65 77.22 -21.78
CA ALA A 150 -27.09 77.47 -21.93
C ALA A 150 -27.57 78.68 -21.09
N GLY A 151 -26.90 79.00 -19.99
CA GLY A 151 -27.17 80.20 -19.18
C GLY A 151 -26.65 81.50 -19.80
N GLU A 152 -25.60 81.42 -20.63
CA GLU A 152 -25.03 82.55 -21.35
C GLU A 152 -25.82 82.92 -22.61
N GLU A 153 -26.36 81.95 -23.36
CA GLU A 153 -27.25 82.22 -24.51
C GLU A 153 -28.53 82.98 -24.11
N ILE A 154 -29.02 82.83 -22.88
CA ILE A 154 -30.17 83.58 -22.36
C ILE A 154 -29.81 85.05 -22.09
N LYS A 155 -28.53 85.37 -21.83
CA LYS A 155 -28.08 86.74 -21.56
C LYS A 155 -27.81 87.55 -22.83
N GLU A 156 -27.35 86.91 -23.92
CA GLU A 156 -27.06 87.64 -25.17
C GLU A 156 -28.32 88.13 -25.91
N LYS A 157 -29.47 87.46 -25.78
CA LYS A 157 -30.72 87.89 -26.43
C LYS A 157 -31.33 89.20 -25.91
N LYS A 158 -30.74 89.86 -24.91
CA LYS A 158 -31.24 91.13 -24.33
C LYS A 158 -30.48 92.39 -24.78
N ARG A 159 -29.50 92.31 -25.68
CA ARG A 159 -28.59 93.43 -25.98
C ARG A 159 -28.52 93.89 -27.44
N VAL A 160 -29.66 94.02 -28.14
CA VAL A 160 -29.85 94.90 -29.31
C VAL A 160 -31.36 95.16 -29.35
N GLU A 161 -31.93 96.35 -29.11
CA GLU A 161 -31.87 97.59 -29.90
C GLU A 161 -32.41 98.79 -29.08
N SER A 162 -31.84 99.99 -29.34
CA SER A 162 -32.50 101.33 -29.40
C SER A 162 -31.80 102.48 -28.64
N SER A 163 -30.83 103.09 -29.33
CA SER A 163 -30.71 104.56 -29.54
C SER A 163 -29.67 104.71 -30.67
N SER A 164 -29.76 105.55 -31.69
CA SER A 164 -30.55 106.69 -32.18
C SER A 164 -30.26 106.74 -33.72
N GLY A 165 -30.94 107.40 -34.66
CA GLY A 165 -31.99 108.42 -34.73
C GLY A 165 -32.15 108.87 -36.21
N VAL A 166 -32.95 109.92 -36.41
CA VAL A 166 -33.04 110.86 -37.56
C VAL A 166 -34.25 110.75 -38.53
N GLU A 167 -35.18 111.70 -38.30
CA GLU A 167 -36.00 112.60 -39.18
C GLU A 167 -36.83 112.09 -40.40
N VAL A 168 -38.18 112.22 -40.35
CA VAL A 168 -39.09 113.25 -41.00
C VAL A 168 -39.44 112.87 -42.46
N ASP A 169 -40.62 112.94 -43.06
CA ASP A 169 -42.05 113.26 -42.83
C ASP A 169 -42.79 112.86 -44.14
N VAL A 170 -44.06 112.45 -44.12
CA VAL A 170 -45.16 112.82 -45.05
C VAL A 170 -46.44 112.16 -44.51
N ASN A 171 -47.17 112.82 -43.61
CA ASN A 171 -48.64 112.69 -43.46
C ASN A 171 -49.16 113.78 -42.52
N ASP A 172 -49.03 115.03 -42.96
CA ASP A 172 -50.10 116.00 -42.74
C ASP A 172 -51.15 115.80 -43.86
N ILE A 173 -52.39 116.15 -43.60
CA ILE A 173 -53.62 115.88 -44.40
C ILE A 173 -54.30 114.55 -44.04
N VAL A 174 -54.94 114.49 -42.87
CA VAL A 174 -56.41 114.62 -42.73
C VAL A 174 -56.69 114.61 -41.22
N GLN A 175 -56.70 115.78 -40.59
CA GLN A 175 -57.65 116.16 -39.52
C GLN A 175 -57.39 117.61 -39.08
N LYS A 176 -57.48 118.55 -40.03
CA LYS A 176 -58.13 119.82 -39.76
C LYS A 176 -59.51 119.75 -40.42
N LEU A 177 -60.55 120.02 -39.62
CA LEU A 177 -61.98 120.18 -39.93
C LEU A 177 -62.88 119.03 -39.44
N LEU A 178 -63.01 118.90 -38.12
CA LEU A 178 -64.23 119.24 -37.39
C LEU A 178 -63.96 119.30 -35.88
#